data_AF-A0A9X1BA45-F1
#
_entry.id   AF-A0A9X1BA45-F1
#
_cell.length_a   1.000
_cell.length_b   1.000
_cell.length_c   1.000
_cell.angle_alpha   90.00
_cell.angle_beta   90.00
_cell.angle_gamma   90.00
#
_symmetry.space_group_name_H-M   'P 1'
#
loop_
_entity.id
_entity.type
_entity.pdbx_description
1 polymer ?
#
loop_
_entity_poly.entity_id
_entity_poly.type
_entity_poly.pdbx_seq_one_letter_code
_entity_poly.pdbx_strand_id
1 'polypeptide(L)'
;MPGRRRGKETAYYFRNARALAVTAGELAARSSQSVVAVLFRDADGTQSAGRGDWQAKWDSMIKGFDYERFATGVPMIPKPKSEAWLLCALKTTQPYQHCEALEFESGNDNAPRSLKAQLADALGERPNAAGLAELVRSGRVDASRIDMPSFSAFKVRLEGCLQRPGQSDGSAVRG
;
A
#
# COMPACT_ATOMS: atom_id res chain seq x y z
N MET A 1 22.72 20.15 5.01
CA MET A 1 22.99 18.70 5.18
C MET A 1 21.68 17.89 5.18
N PRO A 2 21.39 17.05 4.15
CA PRO A 2 20.08 16.38 4.01
C PRO A 2 19.94 14.98 4.65
N GLY A 3 20.97 14.39 5.27
CA GLY A 3 20.97 12.96 5.62
C GLY A 3 20.15 12.54 6.86
N ARG A 4 19.95 13.43 7.84
CA ARG A 4 19.44 13.03 9.17
C ARG A 4 17.91 12.81 9.21
N ARG A 5 17.14 13.37 8.28
CA ARG A 5 15.68 13.23 8.22
C ARG A 5 15.24 11.96 7.47
N ARG A 6 15.90 11.62 6.36
CA ARG A 6 15.62 10.40 5.57
C ARG A 6 15.76 9.12 6.40
N GLY A 7 16.82 9.01 7.20
CA GLY A 7 17.00 7.85 8.08
C GLY A 7 15.95 7.72 9.19
N LYS A 8 15.36 8.83 9.66
CA LYS A 8 14.27 8.78 10.65
C LYS A 8 12.95 8.33 10.02
N GLU A 9 12.69 8.77 8.79
CA GLU A 9 11.49 8.40 8.04
C GLU A 9 11.50 6.90 7.73
N THR A 10 12.53 6.36 7.08
CA THR A 10 12.61 4.92 6.80
C THR A 10 12.55 4.09 8.09
N ALA A 11 13.22 4.51 9.16
CA ALA A 11 13.11 3.83 10.46
C ALA A 11 11.66 3.76 11.00
N TYR A 12 10.79 4.73 10.68
CA TYR A 12 9.36 4.66 11.03
C TYR A 12 8.63 3.57 10.23
N TYR A 13 8.86 3.46 8.92
CA TYR A 13 8.30 2.39 8.08
C TYR A 13 8.76 1.00 8.54
N PHE A 14 10.06 0.86 8.81
CA PHE A 14 10.66 -0.37 9.33
C PHE A 14 10.02 -0.81 10.65
N ARG A 15 9.94 0.08 11.65
CA ARG A 15 9.39 -0.26 12.98
C ARG A 15 7.92 -0.66 12.92
N ASN A 16 7.13 -0.01 12.06
CA ASN A 16 5.71 -0.35 11.90
C ASN A 16 5.53 -1.72 11.23
N ALA A 17 6.32 -2.03 10.20
CA ALA A 17 6.28 -3.33 9.55
C ALA A 17 6.69 -4.44 10.53
N ARG A 18 7.75 -4.20 11.32
CA ARG A 18 8.20 -5.10 12.38
C ARG A 18 7.11 -5.36 13.42
N ALA A 19 6.48 -4.30 13.94
CA ALA A 19 5.41 -4.44 14.93
C ALA A 19 4.21 -5.23 14.39
N LEU A 20 3.79 -4.94 13.14
CA LEU A 20 2.71 -5.68 12.51
C LEU A 20 3.08 -7.16 12.26
N ALA A 21 4.34 -7.44 11.88
CA ALA A 21 4.84 -8.79 11.68
C ALA A 21 4.72 -9.65 12.95
N VAL A 22 5.13 -9.10 14.10
CA VAL A 22 5.00 -9.78 15.41
C VAL A 22 3.53 -10.10 15.69
N THR A 23 2.64 -9.11 15.62
CA THR A 23 1.22 -9.31 15.89
C THR A 23 0.57 -10.31 14.93
N ALA A 24 0.96 -10.28 13.65
CA ALA A 24 0.45 -11.20 12.64
C ALA A 24 0.97 -12.64 12.83
N GLY A 25 2.23 -12.80 13.25
CA GLY A 25 2.81 -14.10 13.61
C GLY A 25 2.13 -14.72 14.83
N GLU A 26 1.90 -13.92 15.87
CA GLU A 26 1.12 -14.34 17.04
C GLU A 26 -0.31 -14.74 16.66
N LEU A 27 -0.95 -13.97 15.78
CA LEU A 27 -2.29 -14.30 15.29
C LEU A 27 -2.29 -15.63 14.52
N ALA A 28 -1.33 -15.84 13.62
CA ALA A 28 -1.21 -17.07 12.85
C ALA A 28 -1.00 -18.30 13.75
N ALA A 29 -0.16 -18.17 14.78
CA ALA A 29 0.07 -19.23 15.76
C ALA A 29 -1.20 -19.55 16.56
N ARG A 30 -1.93 -18.53 17.01
CA ARG A 30 -3.17 -18.71 17.78
C ARG A 30 -4.33 -19.27 16.96
N SER A 31 -4.50 -18.83 15.72
CA SER A 31 -5.60 -19.25 14.86
C SER A 31 -5.33 -20.54 14.10
N SER A 32 -4.07 -21.01 14.06
CA SER A 32 -3.64 -22.12 13.20
C SER A 32 -4.03 -21.89 11.73
N GLN A 33 -4.06 -20.63 11.31
CA GLN A 33 -4.37 -20.22 9.94
C GLN A 33 -3.24 -19.36 9.39
N SER A 34 -3.04 -19.44 8.07
CA SER A 34 -2.14 -18.54 7.37
C SER A 34 -2.67 -17.09 7.47
N VAL A 35 -1.80 -16.18 7.89
CA VAL A 35 -2.10 -14.74 7.98
C VAL A 35 -1.27 -14.00 6.96
N VAL A 36 -1.92 -13.10 6.21
CA VAL A 36 -1.26 -12.10 5.38
C VAL A 36 -1.38 -10.75 6.07
N ALA A 37 -0.25 -10.08 6.29
CA ALA A 37 -0.23 -8.80 7.00
C ALA A 37 -0.05 -7.65 6.01
N VAL A 38 -1.11 -6.86 5.80
CA VAL A 38 -1.07 -5.69 4.91
C VAL A 38 -0.83 -4.42 5.73
N LEU A 39 0.27 -3.71 5.46
CA LEU A 39 0.57 -2.44 6.13
C LEU A 39 0.35 -1.26 5.17
N PHE A 40 -0.71 -0.51 5.42
CA PHE A 40 -0.99 0.74 4.70
C PHE A 40 -0.25 1.95 5.28
N ARG A 41 0.44 2.72 4.43
CA ARG A 41 0.99 4.05 4.76
C ARG A 41 0.95 4.96 3.54
N ASP A 42 0.46 6.19 3.71
CA ASP A 42 0.60 7.21 2.68
C ASP A 42 2.08 7.52 2.39
N ALA A 43 2.39 7.77 1.12
CA ALA A 43 3.73 8.21 0.73
C ALA A 43 3.97 9.70 1.04
N ASP A 44 2.96 10.44 1.51
CA ASP A 44 3.01 11.87 1.76
C ASP A 44 3.90 12.21 2.97
N GLY A 45 5.18 12.40 2.68
CA GLY A 45 6.09 13.17 3.51
C GLY A 45 5.75 14.66 3.37
N THR A 46 5.71 15.37 4.50
CA THR A 46 5.47 16.82 4.58
C THR A 46 6.30 17.61 3.56
N GLN A 47 5.73 18.72 3.07
CA GLN A 47 6.12 19.60 1.93
C GLN A 47 7.61 19.97 1.71
N SER A 48 8.55 19.49 2.51
CA SER A 48 9.98 19.81 2.44
C SER A 48 10.90 18.61 2.21
N ALA A 49 10.36 17.39 2.07
CA ALA A 49 11.12 16.22 1.65
C ALA A 49 10.68 15.82 0.23
N GLY A 50 11.28 16.45 -0.78
CA GLY A 50 10.95 16.15 -2.19
C GLY A 50 10.96 14.65 -2.44
N ARG A 51 9.91 14.14 -3.13
CA ARG A 51 9.73 12.74 -3.58
C ARG A 51 10.54 11.76 -2.73
N GLY A 52 10.24 11.69 -1.43
CA GLY A 52 10.86 10.73 -0.54
C GLY A 52 10.72 9.37 -1.18
N ASP A 53 11.85 8.77 -1.55
CA ASP A 53 11.92 7.67 -2.52
C ASP A 53 10.95 6.57 -2.12
N TRP A 54 9.86 6.44 -2.89
CA TRP A 54 8.82 5.45 -2.66
C TRP A 54 9.44 4.06 -2.51
N GLN A 55 10.50 3.78 -3.28
CA GLN A 55 11.25 2.54 -3.21
C GLN A 55 11.94 2.37 -1.85
N ALA A 56 12.59 3.42 -1.32
CA ALA A 56 13.22 3.34 -0.01
C ALA A 56 12.22 3.08 1.13
N LYS A 57 10.99 3.61 1.02
CA LYS A 57 9.91 3.34 1.98
C LYS A 57 9.41 1.90 1.86
N TRP A 58 9.19 1.44 0.63
CA TRP A 58 8.82 0.07 0.31
C TRP A 58 9.85 -0.91 0.87
N ASP A 59 11.12 -0.75 0.50
CA ASP A 59 12.24 -1.58 0.96
C ASP A 59 12.36 -1.58 2.48
N SER A 60 12.09 -0.43 3.12
CA SER A 60 12.12 -0.32 4.56
C SER A 60 11.03 -1.14 5.24
N MET A 61 9.82 -1.22 4.66
CA MET A 61 8.77 -2.09 5.18
C MET A 61 9.09 -3.56 4.94
N ILE A 62 9.58 -3.92 3.74
CA ILE A 62 10.01 -5.29 3.43
C ILE A 62 11.06 -5.77 4.45
N LYS A 63 12.11 -4.96 4.69
CA LYS A 63 13.13 -5.26 5.71
C LYS A 63 12.54 -5.43 7.11
N GLY A 64 11.50 -4.68 7.45
CA GLY A 64 10.83 -4.80 8.75
C GLY A 64 10.08 -6.12 8.91
N PHE A 65 9.40 -6.58 7.86
CA PHE A 65 8.76 -7.90 7.84
C PHE A 65 9.81 -9.02 7.85
N ASP A 66 10.87 -8.91 7.05
CA ASP A 66 11.94 -9.90 6.95
C ASP A 66 12.73 -10.03 8.26
N TYR A 67 12.90 -8.94 9.01
CA TYR A 67 13.57 -8.96 10.32
C TYR A 67 12.87 -9.90 11.30
N GLU A 68 11.55 -9.95 11.27
CA GLU A 68 10.73 -10.86 12.08
C GLU A 68 10.45 -12.19 11.36
N ARG A 69 11.15 -12.46 10.24
CA ARG A 69 10.97 -13.64 9.39
C ARG A 69 9.53 -13.85 8.93
N PHE A 70 8.75 -12.77 8.82
CA PHE A 70 7.34 -12.83 8.48
C PHE A 70 7.14 -12.72 6.97
N ALA A 71 7.17 -13.87 6.30
CA ALA A 71 7.26 -13.93 4.85
C ALA A 71 6.00 -13.48 4.09
N THR A 72 4.86 -13.33 4.78
CA THR A 72 3.56 -12.92 4.25
C THR A 72 3.20 -11.45 4.55
N GLY A 73 4.20 -10.61 4.82
CA GLY A 73 4.04 -9.16 4.98
C GLY A 73 3.97 -8.40 3.65
N VAL A 74 2.97 -7.53 3.49
CA VAL A 74 2.66 -6.80 2.25
C VAL A 74 2.63 -5.29 2.53
N PRO A 75 3.60 -4.51 2.03
CA PRO A 75 3.51 -3.06 2.02
C PRO A 75 2.39 -2.58 1.07
N MET A 76 1.55 -1.67 1.53
CA MET A 76 0.55 -0.96 0.71
C MET A 76 0.83 0.55 0.80
N ILE A 77 1.67 1.03 -0.12
CA ILE A 77 2.10 2.43 -0.16
C ILE A 77 1.63 3.04 -1.48
N PRO A 78 0.56 3.84 -1.50
CA PRO A 78 0.14 4.51 -2.72
C PRO A 78 1.08 5.66 -3.07
N LYS A 79 1.09 6.05 -4.34
CA LYS A 79 1.94 7.12 -4.85
C LYS A 79 1.12 8.10 -5.71
N PRO A 80 1.12 9.41 -5.39
CA PRO A 80 1.54 9.97 -4.10
C PRO A 80 0.58 9.57 -2.95
N LYS A 81 -0.68 9.27 -3.28
CA LYS A 81 -1.77 8.91 -2.35
C LYS A 81 -2.78 7.96 -3.01
N SER A 82 -3.66 7.36 -2.21
CA SER A 82 -4.60 6.32 -2.66
C SER A 82 -5.59 6.77 -3.75
N GLU A 83 -5.92 8.07 -3.77
CA GLU A 83 -6.83 8.69 -4.73
C GLU A 83 -6.33 8.54 -6.17
N ALA A 84 -5.01 8.48 -6.39
CA ALA A 84 -4.44 8.25 -7.72
C ALA A 84 -4.90 6.90 -8.31
N TRP A 85 -4.95 5.85 -7.49
CA TRP A 85 -5.40 4.52 -7.91
C TRP A 85 -6.89 4.51 -8.26
N LEU A 86 -7.73 5.16 -7.44
CA LEU A 86 -9.17 5.21 -7.67
C LEU A 86 -9.51 6.06 -8.89
N LEU A 87 -8.81 7.18 -9.08
CA LEU A 87 -8.96 8.04 -10.24
C LEU A 87 -8.68 7.30 -11.54
N CYS A 88 -7.74 6.35 -11.57
CA CYS A 88 -7.48 5.53 -12.74
C CYS A 88 -8.75 4.81 -13.26
N ALA A 89 -9.53 4.25 -12.33
CA ALA A 89 -10.77 3.55 -12.64
C ALA A 89 -11.95 4.50 -12.95
N LEU A 90 -11.94 5.70 -12.35
CA LEU A 90 -13.05 6.64 -12.40
C LEU A 90 -12.92 7.73 -13.47
N LYS A 91 -11.88 7.70 -14.30
CA LYS A 91 -11.74 8.63 -15.44
C LYS A 91 -13.00 8.56 -16.32
N THR A 92 -13.60 9.71 -16.61
CA THR A 92 -14.75 9.79 -17.53
C THR A 92 -14.39 9.32 -18.94
N THR A 93 -13.16 9.58 -19.37
CA THR A 93 -12.63 9.16 -20.67
C THR A 93 -11.50 8.14 -20.46
N GLN A 94 -11.59 7.01 -21.16
CA GLN A 94 -10.61 5.92 -21.11
C GLN A 94 -10.27 5.44 -19.68
N PRO A 95 -11.24 4.88 -18.93
CA PRO A 95 -10.99 4.22 -17.65
C PRO A 95 -9.84 3.20 -17.76
N TYR A 96 -9.01 3.13 -16.72
CA TYR A 96 -7.85 2.22 -16.61
C TYR A 96 -6.69 2.48 -17.58
N GLN A 97 -6.75 3.53 -18.41
CA GLN A 97 -5.69 3.82 -19.38
C GLN A 97 -4.84 5.01 -18.95
N HIS A 98 -3.55 5.00 -19.29
CA HIS A 98 -2.61 6.10 -19.07
C HIS A 98 -2.62 6.63 -17.62
N CYS A 99 -2.66 5.72 -16.64
CA CYS A 99 -2.82 6.08 -15.23
C CYS A 99 -1.50 6.37 -14.50
N GLU A 100 -0.35 5.95 -15.05
CA GLU A 100 0.97 6.21 -14.45
C GLU A 100 1.20 7.69 -14.13
N ALA A 101 0.66 8.60 -14.97
CA ALA A 101 0.78 10.04 -14.81
C ALA A 101 0.22 10.52 -13.45
N LEU A 102 -0.82 9.85 -12.93
CA LEU A 102 -1.43 10.18 -11.64
C LEU A 102 -0.48 9.93 -10.46
N GLU A 103 0.54 9.08 -10.62
CA GLU A 103 1.56 8.85 -9.59
C GLU A 103 2.63 9.96 -9.53
N PHE A 104 2.65 10.85 -10.51
CA PHE A 104 3.54 12.01 -10.55
C PHE A 104 2.86 13.31 -10.12
N GLU A 105 1.56 13.26 -9.84
CA GLU A 105 0.78 14.38 -9.33
C GLU A 105 1.20 14.79 -7.91
N SER A 106 0.75 15.96 -7.47
CA SER A 106 1.00 16.42 -6.10
C SER A 106 0.20 15.63 -5.07
N GLY A 107 0.87 15.15 -4.02
CA GLY A 107 0.23 14.65 -2.81
C GLY A 107 -0.43 15.73 -1.95
N ASN A 108 -0.14 17.01 -2.19
CA ASN A 108 -0.66 18.10 -1.38
C ASN A 108 -2.15 18.36 -1.64
N ASP A 109 -3.00 18.21 -0.62
CA ASP A 109 -4.44 18.53 -0.71
C ASP A 109 -4.71 20.00 -1.05
N ASN A 110 -3.78 20.89 -0.71
CA ASN A 110 -3.86 22.33 -1.01
C ASN A 110 -3.33 22.71 -2.40
N ALA A 111 -2.83 21.75 -3.19
CA ALA A 111 -2.42 22.05 -4.56
C ALA A 111 -3.65 22.41 -5.41
N PRO A 112 -3.52 23.34 -6.38
CA PRO A 112 -4.55 23.53 -7.40
C PRO A 112 -4.86 22.19 -8.06
N ARG A 113 -6.14 21.82 -8.14
CA ARG A 113 -6.59 20.56 -8.76
C ARG A 113 -6.00 19.30 -8.10
N SER A 114 -5.92 19.27 -6.77
CA SER A 114 -5.43 18.10 -6.01
C SER A 114 -6.17 16.81 -6.36
N LEU A 115 -5.52 15.65 -6.20
CA LEU A 115 -6.12 14.34 -6.49
C LEU A 115 -7.45 14.11 -5.75
N LYS A 116 -7.59 14.68 -4.55
CA LYS A 116 -8.82 14.62 -3.76
C LYS A 116 -9.96 15.42 -4.40
N ALA A 117 -9.64 16.60 -4.94
CA ALA A 117 -10.61 17.40 -5.69
C ALA A 117 -11.01 16.70 -6.99
N GLN A 118 -10.02 16.18 -7.75
CA GLN A 118 -10.29 15.41 -8.97
C GLN A 118 -11.19 14.20 -8.71
N LEU A 119 -10.96 13.49 -7.60
CA LEU A 119 -11.77 12.33 -7.21
C LEU A 119 -13.20 12.75 -6.86
N ALA A 120 -13.36 13.87 -6.14
CA ALA A 120 -14.68 14.40 -5.82
C ALA A 120 -15.44 14.81 -7.09
N ASP A 121 -14.76 15.45 -8.05
CA ASP A 121 -15.33 15.84 -9.33
C ASP A 121 -15.78 14.60 -10.14
N ALA A 122 -14.96 13.54 -10.17
CA ALA A 122 -15.29 12.29 -10.85
C ALA A 122 -16.49 11.54 -10.24
N LEU A 123 -16.73 11.74 -8.94
CA LEU A 123 -17.84 11.12 -8.22
C LEU A 123 -19.09 12.00 -8.13
N GLY A 124 -18.96 13.31 -8.39
CA GLY A 124 -20.02 14.30 -8.18
C GLY A 124 -20.23 14.69 -6.71
N GLU A 125 -19.44 14.13 -5.80
CA GLU A 125 -19.51 14.38 -4.36
C GLU A 125 -18.17 14.10 -3.69
N ARG A 126 -17.97 14.60 -2.46
CA ARG A 126 -16.77 14.26 -1.70
C ARG A 126 -16.93 12.85 -1.13
N PRO A 127 -16.07 11.89 -1.52
CA PRO A 127 -16.20 10.55 -1.00
C PRO A 127 -15.73 10.46 0.45
N ASN A 128 -16.34 9.55 1.20
CA ASN A 128 -15.84 9.08 2.49
C ASN A 128 -15.33 7.64 2.38
N ALA A 129 -14.70 7.12 3.43
CA ALA A 129 -14.11 5.78 3.42
C ALA A 129 -15.12 4.66 3.06
N ALA A 130 -16.36 4.76 3.55
CA ALA A 130 -17.41 3.79 3.25
C ALA A 130 -17.82 3.85 1.77
N GLY A 131 -17.97 5.05 1.21
CA GLY A 131 -18.25 5.27 -0.21
C GLY A 131 -17.13 4.72 -1.10
N LEU A 132 -15.86 4.96 -0.77
CA LEU A 132 -14.73 4.43 -1.53
C LEU A 132 -14.69 2.90 -1.51
N ALA A 133 -14.96 2.29 -0.35
CA ALA A 133 -15.06 0.84 -0.23
C ALA A 133 -16.23 0.28 -1.06
N GLU A 134 -17.36 1.00 -1.12
CA GLU A 134 -18.51 0.61 -1.91
C GLU A 134 -18.24 0.67 -3.42
N LEU A 135 -17.44 1.62 -3.89
CA LEU A 135 -17.02 1.65 -5.30
C LEU A 135 -16.33 0.35 -5.72
N VAL A 136 -15.48 -0.20 -4.85
CA VAL A 136 -14.80 -1.47 -5.11
C VAL A 136 -15.76 -2.65 -4.95
N ARG A 137 -16.58 -2.65 -3.89
CA ARG A 137 -17.52 -3.74 -3.59
C ARG A 137 -18.59 -3.92 -4.66
N SER A 138 -19.11 -2.81 -5.20
CA SER A 138 -20.10 -2.81 -6.28
C SER A 138 -19.52 -3.09 -7.67
N GLY A 139 -18.19 -3.17 -7.81
CA GLY A 139 -17.51 -3.36 -9.08
C GLY A 139 -17.42 -2.11 -9.95
N ARG A 140 -17.86 -0.94 -9.47
CA ARG A 140 -17.65 0.35 -10.16
C ARG A 140 -16.16 0.67 -10.30
N VAL A 141 -15.35 0.23 -9.34
CA VAL A 141 -13.89 0.19 -9.41
C VAL A 141 -13.46 -1.27 -9.37
N ASP A 142 -12.99 -1.77 -10.49
CA ASP A 142 -12.34 -3.08 -10.58
C ASP A 142 -10.84 -2.90 -10.30
N ALA A 143 -10.47 -3.18 -9.05
CA ALA A 143 -9.10 -3.06 -8.60
C ALA A 143 -8.13 -3.95 -9.41
N SER A 144 -8.59 -5.09 -9.95
CA SER A 144 -7.71 -6.00 -10.71
C SER A 144 -7.16 -5.34 -11.97
N ARG A 145 -7.93 -4.43 -12.58
CA ARG A 145 -7.60 -3.71 -13.82
C ARG A 145 -6.72 -2.48 -13.62
N ILE A 146 -6.48 -2.05 -12.38
CA ILE A 146 -5.59 -0.91 -12.13
C ILE A 146 -4.16 -1.34 -12.47
N ASP A 147 -3.55 -0.65 -13.43
CA ASP A 147 -2.15 -0.82 -13.79
C ASP A 147 -1.40 0.50 -13.57
N MET A 148 -0.78 0.59 -12.39
CA MET A 148 -0.01 1.75 -11.94
C MET A 148 1.18 1.23 -11.11
N PRO A 149 2.40 1.76 -11.26
CA PRO A 149 3.60 1.14 -10.69
C PRO A 149 3.50 0.79 -9.19
N SER A 150 3.02 1.72 -8.35
CA SER A 150 2.88 1.48 -6.91
C SER A 150 1.78 0.48 -6.56
N PHE A 151 0.69 0.47 -7.33
CA PHE A 151 -0.40 -0.50 -7.15
C PHE A 151 -0.02 -1.89 -7.64
N SER A 152 0.66 -1.98 -8.79
CA SER A 152 1.15 -3.22 -9.37
C SER A 152 2.18 -3.88 -8.45
N ALA A 153 3.08 -3.11 -7.81
CA ALA A 153 3.98 -3.64 -6.79
C ALA A 153 3.24 -4.23 -5.59
N PHE A 154 2.19 -3.55 -5.10
CA PHE A 154 1.30 -4.06 -4.06
C PHE A 154 0.60 -5.36 -4.48
N LYS A 155 -0.03 -5.39 -5.68
CA LYS A 155 -0.71 -6.57 -6.22
C LYS A 155 0.21 -7.77 -6.32
N VAL A 156 1.36 -7.62 -6.98
CA VAL A 156 2.33 -8.71 -7.16
C VAL A 156 2.79 -9.26 -5.82
N ARG A 157 3.05 -8.39 -4.83
CA ARG A 157 3.45 -8.83 -3.50
C ARG A 157 2.31 -9.56 -2.77
N LEU A 158 1.09 -9.04 -2.85
CA LEU A 158 -0.10 -9.64 -2.24
C LEU A 158 -0.39 -11.02 -2.83
N GLU A 159 -0.44 -11.13 -4.15
CA GLU A 159 -0.65 -12.38 -4.88
C GLU A 159 0.43 -13.41 -4.53
N GLY A 160 1.71 -12.98 -4.50
CA GLY A 160 2.81 -13.83 -4.07
C GLY A 160 2.78 -14.25 -2.59
N CYS A 161 2.02 -13.56 -1.73
CA CYS A 161 1.73 -14.00 -0.36
C CYS A 161 0.56 -14.98 -0.30
N LEU A 162 -0.49 -14.75 -1.11
CA LEU A 162 -1.69 -15.60 -1.15
C LEU A 162 -1.42 -16.97 -1.79
N GLN A 163 -0.47 -17.06 -2.72
CA GLN A 163 -0.07 -18.30 -3.36
C GLN A 163 0.88 -19.16 -2.50
N ARG A 164 1.34 -18.67 -1.35
CA ARG A 164 2.18 -19.45 -0.45
C ARG A 164 1.30 -20.44 0.30
N PRO A 165 1.50 -21.76 0.15
CA PRO A 165 0.87 -22.72 1.04
C PRO A 165 1.29 -22.40 2.48
N GLY A 166 0.35 -22.48 3.41
CA GLY A 166 0.66 -22.31 4.83
C GLY A 166 1.82 -23.23 5.20
N GLN A 167 2.95 -22.67 5.60
CA GLN A 167 3.99 -23.44 6.26
C GLN A 167 3.42 -23.91 7.59
N SER A 168 2.73 -25.04 7.55
CA SER A 168 2.59 -25.91 8.71
C SER A 168 3.99 -26.42 9.00
N ASP A 169 4.69 -25.79 9.93
CA ASP A 169 5.89 -26.35 10.55
C ASP A 169 5.46 -27.64 11.26
N GLY A 170 5.57 -28.74 10.51
CA GLY A 170 5.52 -30.08 11.04
C GLY A 170 6.68 -30.23 12.01
N SER A 171 6.35 -30.23 13.29
CA SER A 171 7.18 -30.73 14.37
C SER A 171 7.80 -32.07 13.94
N ALA A 172 9.09 -32.04 13.62
CA ALA A 172 9.94 -33.22 13.58
C ALA A 172 10.64 -33.34 14.93
N VAL A 173 9.88 -33.68 15.97
CA VAL A 173 10.42 -34.43 17.10
C VAL A 173 10.47 -35.89 16.67
N ARG A 174 11.64 -36.34 16.23
CA ARG A 174 12.11 -37.74 16.18
C ARG A 174 13.64 -37.65 16.14
N GLY A 175 14.43 -38.32 16.95
CA GLY A 175 14.29 -39.35 17.97
C GLY A 175 15.71 -39.80 18.29
#